data_AF-A0A7Y4SEI2-F1
#
_entry.id   AF-A0A7Y4SEI2-F1
#
_cell.length_a   1.000
_cell.length_b   1.000
_cell.length_c   1.000
_cell.angle_alpha   90.00
_cell.angle_beta   90.00
_cell.angle_gamma   90.00
#
_symmetry.space_group_name_H-M   'P 1'
#
loop_
_entity.id
_entity.type
_entity.pdbx_description
1 polymer ?
#
loop_
_entity_poly.entity_id
_entity_poly.type
_entity_poly.pdbx_seq_one_letter_code
_entity_poly.pdbx_strand_id
1 'polypeptide(L)' 'MSKLRQTKEGLLIPSSLLKGLIGPVSVQREGNVLFIESERRQTARGRAARMVQRLSKLLSSDIEGNCGTS' A
#
# COMPACT_ATOMS: atom_id res chain seq x y z
N MET A 1 -20.96 9.02 8.60
CA MET A 1 -19.76 9.77 8.16
C MET A 1 -18.99 10.20 9.41
N SER A 2 -17.84 9.59 9.73
CA SER A 2 -17.04 10.03 10.87
C SER A 2 -16.39 11.37 10.53
N LYS A 3 -16.78 12.44 11.22
CA LYS A 3 -16.27 13.80 10.99
C LYS A 3 -14.85 13.84 11.57
N LEU A 4 -13.85 13.69 10.70
CA LEU A 4 -12.45 13.89 11.09
C LEU A 4 -12.29 15.33 11.59
N ARG A 5 -11.71 15.49 12.79
CA ARG A 5 -11.52 16.80 13.41
C ARG A 5 -10.14 17.32 13.07
N GLN A 6 -10.06 18.48 12.43
CA GLN A 6 -8.80 19.18 12.21
C GLN A 6 -8.56 20.17 13.35
N THR A 7 -7.35 20.20 13.87
CA THR A 7 -6.85 21.18 14.84
C THR A 7 -5.73 22.01 14.19
N LYS A 8 -5.28 23.07 14.87
CA LYS A 8 -4.14 23.87 14.42
C LYS A 8 -2.84 23.05 14.33
N GLU A 9 -2.74 21.97 15.09
CA GLU A 9 -1.57 21.10 15.19
C GLU A 9 -1.66 19.87 14.28
N GLY A 10 -2.85 19.51 13.76
CA GLY A 10 -2.99 18.33 12.90
C GLY A 10 -4.40 17.73 12.81
N LEU A 11 -4.47 16.46 12.43
CA LEU A 11 -5.72 15.72 12.25
C LEU A 11 -5.96 14.78 13.44
N LEU A 12 -7.09 14.97 14.14
CA LEU A 12 -7.55 14.03 15.15
C LEU A 12 -8.29 12.87 14.48
N ILE A 13 -7.68 11.70 14.58
CA ILE A 13 -8.25 10.44 14.08
C ILE A 13 -8.89 9.72 15.26
N PRO A 14 -10.21 9.45 15.24
CA PRO A 14 -10.85 8.63 16.26
C PRO A 14 -10.17 7.27 16.39
N SER A 15 -9.80 6.88 17.62
CA SER A 15 -9.14 5.59 17.89
C SER A 15 -9.96 4.39 17.44
N SER A 16 -11.29 4.52 17.35
CA SER A 16 -12.18 3.50 16.80
C SER A 16 -11.87 3.15 15.34
N LEU A 17 -11.37 4.10 14.54
CA LEU A 17 -10.93 3.87 13.15
C LEU A 17 -9.58 3.17 13.07
N LEU A 18 -8.82 3.16 14.17
CA LEU A 18 -7.52 2.52 14.29
C LEU A 18 -7.64 1.11 14.91
N LYS A 19 -8.87 0.59 15.11
CA LYS A 19 -9.09 -0.79 15.58
C LYS A 19 -8.37 -1.78 14.67
N GLY A 20 -7.47 -2.58 15.25
CA GLY A 20 -6.67 -3.57 14.53
C GLY A 20 -5.24 -3.10 14.18
N LEU A 21 -4.91 -1.83 14.39
CA LEU A 21 -3.53 -1.36 14.43
C LEU A 21 -2.96 -1.61 15.83
N ILE A 22 -2.34 -2.78 16.01
CA ILE A 22 -1.72 -3.18 17.27
C ILE A 22 -0.21 -3.10 17.09
N GLY A 23 0.47 -2.35 17.97
CA GLY A 23 1.92 -2.17 17.94
C GLY A 23 2.38 -0.98 17.07
N PRO A 24 3.68 -0.91 16.74
CA PRO A 24 4.24 0.14 15.90
C PRO A 24 3.52 0.24 14.55
N VAL A 25 3.26 1.47 14.14
CA VAL A 25 2.66 1.80 12.84
C VAL A 25 3.62 2.68 12.04
N SER A 26 3.69 2.45 10.74
CA SER A 26 4.36 3.36 9.84
C SER A 26 3.36 4.35 9.26
N VAL A 27 3.83 5.58 9.09
CA VAL A 27 3.08 6.68 8.52
C VAL A 27 3.79 7.14 7.26
N GLN A 28 3.12 7.04 6.12
CA GLN A 28 3.63 7.49 4.82
C GLN A 28 2.66 8.51 4.23
N ARG A 29 3.19 9.55 3.60
CA ARG A 29 2.39 10.55 2.90
C ARG A 29 2.62 10.40 1.40
N GLU A 30 1.53 10.30 0.65
CA GLU A 30 1.55 10.28 -0.80
C GLU A 30 0.48 11.24 -1.32
N GLY A 31 0.93 12.34 -1.93
CA GLY A 31 0.07 13.45 -2.34
C GLY A 31 -0.77 14.00 -1.17
N ASN A 32 -2.09 13.88 -1.31
CA ASN A 32 -3.09 14.34 -0.35
C ASN A 32 -3.62 13.22 0.57
N VAL A 33 -2.97 12.05 0.57
CA VAL A 33 -3.36 10.88 1.37
C VAL A 33 -2.28 10.54 2.37
N LEU A 34 -2.72 10.20 3.59
CA LEU A 34 -1.89 9.63 4.65
C LEU A 34 -2.18 8.14 4.76
N PHE A 35 -1.16 7.32 4.53
CA PHE A 35 -1.19 5.89 4.74
C PHE A 35 -0.67 5.58 6.14
N ILE A 36 -1.53 5.01 6.96
CA ILE A 36 -1.20 4.52 8.30
C ILE A 36 -1.35 3.00 8.25
N GLU A 37 -0.22 2.29 8.32
CA GLU A 37 -0.20 0.83 8.22
C GLU A 37 0.60 0.19 9.36
N SER A 38 0.18 -0.99 9.81
CA SER A 38 0.99 -1.78 10.73
C SER A 38 2.16 -2.42 9.98
N GLU A 39 3.27 -2.66 10.66
CA GLU A 39 4.46 -3.29 10.06
C GLU A 39 4.15 -4.64 9.38
N ARG A 40 3.24 -5.43 9.98
CA ARG A 40 2.76 -6.68 9.39
C ARG A 40 2.12 -6.44 8.04
N ARG A 41 1.29 -5.40 7.91
CA ARG A 41 0.57 -5.07 6.68
C ARG A 41 1.51 -4.49 5.63
N GLN A 42 2.45 -3.64 6.05
CA GLN A 42 3.51 -3.12 5.18
C GLN A 42 4.35 -4.26 4.58
N THR A 43 4.75 -5.23 5.42
CA THR A 43 5.51 -6.40 4.97
C THR A 43 4.73 -7.25 3.97
N ALA A 44 3.45 -7.50 4.25
CA ALA A 44 2.56 -8.24 3.35
C ALA A 44 2.39 -7.51 2.01
N ARG A 45 2.17 -6.19 2.03
CA ARG A 45 2.08 -5.33 0.84
C ARG A 45 3.37 -5.41 0.01
N GLY A 46 4.53 -5.29 0.64
CA GLY A 46 5.82 -5.41 -0.04
C GLY A 46 6.04 -6.79 -0.68
N ARG A 47 5.60 -7.87 -0.03
CA ARG A 47 5.64 -9.22 -0.63
C ARG A 47 4.71 -9.33 -1.83
N ALA A 48 3.48 -8.84 -1.72
CA ALA A 48 2.52 -8.83 -2.81
C ALA A 48 3.03 -8.03 -4.02
N ALA A 49 3.56 -6.83 -3.79
CA ALA A 49 4.13 -5.99 -4.85
C ALA A 49 5.26 -6.72 -5.60
N ARG A 50 6.16 -7.41 -4.88
CA ARG A 50 7.21 -8.21 -5.51
C ARG A 50 6.66 -9.39 -6.32
N MET A 51 5.61 -10.04 -5.86
CA MET A 51 4.96 -11.11 -6.63
C MET A 51 4.34 -10.57 -7.92
N VAL A 52 3.60 -9.46 -7.84
CA VAL A 52 3.02 -8.79 -9.01
C VAL A 52 4.10 -8.37 -10.00
N GLN A 53 5.21 -7.79 -9.55
CA GLN A 53 6.34 -7.43 -10.41
C GLN A 53 6.99 -8.63 -11.11
N ARG A 54 7.04 -9.79 -10.46
CA ARG A 54 7.56 -11.02 -11.09
C ARG A 54 6.60 -11.53 -12.15
N LEU A 55 5.30 -11.56 -11.84
CA LEU A 55 4.26 -11.97 -12.79
C LEU A 55 4.22 -11.05 -14.01
N SER A 56 4.30 -9.74 -13.81
CA SER A 56 4.31 -8.79 -14.93
C SER A 56 5.53 -9.00 -15.83
N LYS A 57 6.71 -9.24 -15.25
CA LYS A 57 7.92 -9.53 -16.03
C LYS A 57 7.79 -10.81 -16.86
N LEU A 58 7.29 -11.89 -16.28
CA LEU A 58 7.09 -13.16 -17.00
C LEU A 58 6.14 -12.99 -18.20
N LEU A 59 5.01 -12.31 -17.99
CA LEU A 59 4.05 -12.03 -19.06
C LEU A 59 4.63 -11.12 -20.15
N SER A 60 5.53 -10.19 -19.80
CA SER A 60 6.23 -9.37 -20.79
C SER A 60 7.26 -10.17 -21.59
N SER A 61 7.93 -11.15 -20.98
CA SER A 61 8.87 -12.05 -21.66
C SER A 61 8.20 -12.96 -22.69
N ASP A 62 6.97 -13.42 -22.42
CA ASP A 62 6.23 -14.31 -23.33
C ASP A 62 5.74 -13.60 -24.61
N ILE A 63 5.55 -12.28 -24.56
CA ILE A 63 5.12 -11.47 -25.73
C ILE A 63 6.27 -11.28 -26.74
N GLU A 64 7.52 -11.21 -26.28
CA GLU A 64 8.69 -11.06 -27.16
C GLU A 64 9.11 -12.39 -27.84
N GLY A 65 8.65 -13.54 -27.33
CA GLY A 65 8.98 -14.87 -27.86
C GLY A 65 8.16 -15.32 -29.09
N ASN A 66 7.12 -14.59 -29.50
CA ASN A 66 6.19 -15.03 -30.55
C ASN A 66 6.28 -14.21 -31.87
N CYS A 67 7.27 -13.33 -32.02
CA CYS A 67 7.45 -12.50 -33.22
C CYS A 67 8.57 -12.98 -34.16
N GLY A 68 8.93 -14.27 -34.14
CA GLY A 68 10.14 -14.77 -34.79
C GLY A 68 10.04 -16.13 -35.48
N THR A 69 8.93 -16.46 -36.12
CA THR A 69 8.88 -17.55 -37.12
C THR A 69 7.81 -17.26 -38.18
N SER A 70 8.18 -16.59 -39.26
CA SER A 70 7.49 -16.63 -40.56
C SER A 70 8.52 -16.43 -41.65
#